data_AF-A9CXH2-F1
#
_entry.id   AF-A9CXH2-F1
#
_cell.length_a   1.000
_cell.length_b   1.000
_cell.length_c   1.000
_cell.angle_alpha   90.00
_cell.angle_beta   90.00
_cell.angle_gamma   90.00
#
_symmetry.space_group_name_H-M   'P 1'
#
loop_
_entity.id
_entity.type
_entity.pdbx_description
1 polymer ?
#
loop_
_entity_poly.entity_id
_entity_poly.type
_entity_poly.pdbx_seq_one_letter_code
_entity_poly.pdbx_strand_id
1 'polypeptide(L)' 'MGNMGIWQLLIIAVIVILLFGTKKLRSLGGDLGGAIKGFKSAMSSEDDKKAIEENSSDLAKTSAAAPEKKSESKDKEQA' A
#
# COMPACT_ATOMS: atom_id res chain seq x y z
N MET A 1 -0.27 -14.38 -30.65
CA MET A 1 0.70 -15.25 -29.96
C MET A 1 1.54 -14.42 -28.97
N GLY A 2 0.97 -13.81 -27.92
CA GLY A 2 1.76 -12.82 -27.16
C GLY A 2 1.16 -12.34 -25.86
N ASN A 3 0.49 -13.21 -25.11
CA ASN A 3 -0.14 -12.81 -23.84
C ASN A 3 0.05 -13.89 -22.75
N MET A 4 0.71 -15.00 -23.09
CA MET A 4 1.03 -16.16 -22.23
C MET A 4 2.19 -15.90 -21.25
N GLY A 5 2.61 -14.66 -21.04
CA GLY A 5 3.62 -14.32 -20.01
C GLY A 5 3.00 -13.57 -18.84
N ILE A 6 2.23 -12.53 -19.16
CA ILE A 6 1.63 -11.63 -18.16
C ILE A 6 0.60 -12.35 -17.29
N TRP A 7 -0.26 -13.20 -17.87
CA TRP A 7 -1.30 -13.91 -17.12
C TRP A 7 -0.73 -14.93 -16.14
N GLN A 8 0.37 -15.58 -16.51
CA GLN A 8 1.09 -16.55 -15.68
C GLN A 8 1.76 -15.84 -14.49
N LEU A 9 2.38 -14.68 -14.73
CA LEU A 9 2.95 -13.86 -13.66
C LEU A 9 1.88 -13.38 -12.67
N LEU A 10 0.68 -13.01 -13.16
CA LEU A 10 -0.44 -12.67 -12.28
C LEU A 10 -0.89 -13.85 -11.41
N ILE A 11 -1.02 -15.05 -11.98
CA ILE A 11 -1.35 -16.26 -11.22
C ILE A 11 -0.32 -16.51 -10.11
N ILE A 12 0.98 -16.40 -10.43
CA ILE A 12 2.06 -16.61 -9.47
C ILE A 12 2.03 -15.52 -8.38
N ALA A 13 1.82 -14.26 -8.76
CA ALA A 13 1.74 -13.16 -7.81
C ALA A 13 0.61 -13.35 -6.79
N VAL A 14 -0.57 -13.83 -7.23
CA VAL A 14 -1.68 -14.15 -6.33
C VAL A 14 -1.30 -15.24 -5.32
N ILE A 15 -0.64 -16.30 -5.77
CA ILE A 15 -0.19 -17.38 -4.88
C ILE A 15 0.82 -16.85 -3.85
N VAL A 16 1.80 -16.04 -4.27
CA VAL A 16 2.78 -15.42 -3.36
C VAL A 16 2.08 -14.53 -2.34
N ILE A 17 1.10 -13.71 -2.75
CA ILE A 17 0.33 -12.86 -1.83
C ILE A 17 -0.43 -13.70 -0.81
N LEU A 18 -1.00 -14.85 -1.20
CA LEU A 18 -1.70 -15.75 -0.29
C LEU A 18 -0.76 -16.44 0.71
N LEU A 19 0.43 -16.85 0.27
CA LEU A 19 1.42 -17.52 1.13
C LEU A 19 2.05 -16.56 2.15
N PHE A 20 2.47 -15.37 1.70
CA PHE A 20 3.15 -14.39 2.55
C PHE A 20 2.18 -13.45 3.27
N GLY A 21 0.95 -13.33 2.78
CA GLY A 21 -0.06 -12.40 3.25
C GLY A 21 0.18 -10.96 2.78
N THR A 22 -0.90 -10.18 2.62
CA THR A 22 -0.85 -8.78 2.16
C THR A 22 -0.15 -7.86 3.16
N LYS A 23 -0.15 -8.19 4.46
CA LYS A 23 0.45 -7.37 5.52
C LYS A 23 1.99 -7.34 5.43
N LYS A 24 2.62 -8.48 5.17
CA LYS A 24 4.08 -8.58 4.97
C LYS A 24 4.49 -7.92 3.65
N LEU A 25 3.75 -8.18 2.57
CA LEU A 25 4.01 -7.57 1.26
C LEU A 25 3.80 -6.05 1.27
N ARG A 26 2.83 -5.52 2.01
CA ARG A 26 2.64 -4.05 2.14
C ARG A 26 3.81 -3.38 2.86
N SER A 27 4.25 -3.97 3.97
CA SER A 27 5.39 -3.45 4.75
C SER A 27 6.66 -3.45 3.90
N LEU A 28 7.03 -4.60 3.35
CA LEU A 28 8.25 -4.75 2.55
C LEU A 28 8.16 -4.03 1.20
N GLY A 29 6.98 -4.02 0.58
CA GLY A 29 6.73 -3.33 -0.68
C GLY A 29 6.71 -1.81 -0.55
N GLY A 30 6.36 -1.26 0.62
CA GLY A 30 6.50 0.16 0.92
C GLY A 30 7.97 0.60 0.92
N ASP A 31 8.82 -0.15 1.63
CA ASP A 31 10.25 0.13 1.74
C ASP A 31 10.97 -0.04 0.40
N LEU A 32 10.76 -1.18 -0.26
CA LEU A 32 11.36 -1.47 -1.57
C LEU A 32 10.79 -0.57 -2.67
N GLY A 33 9.48 -0.30 -2.65
CA GLY A 33 8.82 0.56 -3.60
C GLY A 33 9.27 2.01 -3.50
N GLY A 34 9.49 2.51 -2.27
CA GLY A 34 10.05 3.84 -2.03
C GLY A 34 11.46 3.99 -2.60
N ALA A 35 12.33 3.00 -2.37
CA ALA A 35 13.69 3.00 -2.90
C ALA A 35 13.71 2.96 -4.44
N ILE A 36 12.88 2.10 -5.05
CA ILE A 36 12.78 1.99 -6.52
C ILE A 36 12.18 3.27 -7.12
N LYS A 37 11.21 3.90 -6.45
CA LYS A 37 10.61 5.18 -6.89
C LYS A 37 11.66 6.29 -6.90
N GLY A 38 12.46 6.42 -5.84
CA GLY A 38 13.57 7.39 -5.78
C GLY A 38 14.64 7.13 -6.84
N PHE A 39 14.99 5.86 -7.07
CA PHE A 39 15.92 5.47 -8.13
C PHE A 39 15.40 5.83 -9.52
N LYS A 40 14.13 5.51 -9.83
CA LYS A 40 13.51 5.88 -11.10
C LYS A 40 13.44 7.40 -11.26
N SER A 41 13.06 8.13 -10.22
CA SER A 41 13.02 9.59 -10.24
C SER A 41 14.40 10.19 -10.51
N ALA A 42 15.45 9.70 -9.87
CA ALA A 42 16.83 10.16 -10.12
C ALA A 42 17.29 9.85 -11.56
N MET A 43 16.98 8.65 -12.06
CA MET A 43 17.35 8.22 -13.41
C MET A 43 16.53 8.88 -14.51
N SER A 44 15.29 9.31 -14.24
CA SER A 44 14.44 10.06 -15.17
C SER A 44 14.61 11.58 -15.08
N SER A 45 15.34 12.09 -14.07
CA SER A 45 15.58 13.54 -13.87
C SER A 45 16.58 14.14 -14.85
N GLU A 46 17.25 13.33 -15.68
CA GLU A 46 18.09 13.82 -16.78
C GLU A 46 17.28 14.24 -18.03
N ASP A 47 16.01 13.80 -18.18
CA ASP A 47 15.20 14.11 -19.37
C ASP A 47 13.94 14.97 -19.11
N ASP A 48 13.34 14.99 -17.89
CA ASP A 48 12.09 15.75 -17.66
C ASP A 48 12.00 16.33 -16.23
N LYS A 49 12.32 17.62 -16.10
CA LYS A 49 12.13 18.40 -14.86
C LYS A 49 10.68 18.88 -14.70
N LYS A 50 9.69 18.00 -14.46
CA LYS A 50 8.40 18.44 -13.85
C LYS A 50 7.47 17.33 -13.33
N ALA A 51 7.89 16.55 -12.34
CA ALA A 51 6.96 15.96 -11.37
C ALA A 51 7.79 15.29 -10.30
N ILE A 52 7.68 15.72 -9.04
CA ILE A 52 7.34 14.94 -7.83
C ILE A 52 7.58 15.90 -6.64
N GLU A 53 6.76 16.95 -6.52
CA GLU A 53 6.38 17.45 -5.21
C GLU A 53 4.91 17.04 -5.02
N GLU A 54 4.51 16.71 -3.79
CA GLU A 54 3.23 16.08 -3.38
C GLU A 54 3.15 14.54 -3.45
N ASN A 55 3.81 13.86 -2.50
CA ASN A 55 3.12 12.86 -1.66
C ASN A 55 4.06 12.31 -0.57
N SER A 56 4.25 13.05 0.51
CA SER A 56 4.94 12.54 1.71
C SER A 56 4.23 12.92 3.00
N SER A 57 2.88 13.03 2.97
CA SER A 57 2.10 13.37 4.17
C SER A 57 0.97 12.40 4.54
N ASP A 58 0.67 11.36 3.76
CA ASP A 58 -0.50 10.50 4.01
C ASP A 58 -0.20 8.99 4.12
N LEU A 59 0.84 8.60 4.87
CA LEU A 59 1.12 7.17 5.14
C LEU A 59 1.07 6.76 6.62
N ALA A 60 0.58 7.63 7.51
CA ALA A 60 0.48 7.32 8.94
C ALA A 60 -0.84 7.76 9.59
N LYS A 61 -2.00 7.42 9.00
CA LYS A 61 -3.23 7.25 9.79
C LYS A 61 -4.27 6.46 8.99
N THR A 62 -4.91 5.50 9.66
CA THR A 62 -6.03 4.66 9.16
C THR A 62 -5.64 3.29 8.58
N SER A 63 -5.21 2.37 9.46
CA SER A 63 -5.68 0.97 9.37
C SER A 63 -5.54 0.27 10.74
N ALA A 64 -6.29 0.78 11.71
CA ALA A 64 -6.68 0.05 12.91
C ALA A 64 -8.18 0.26 13.13
N ALA A 65 -8.97 -0.07 12.10
CA ALA A 65 -10.40 -0.32 12.25
C ALA A 65 -10.58 -1.83 12.33
N ALA A 66 -10.56 -2.35 13.56
CA ALA A 66 -11.16 -3.63 13.88
C ALA A 66 -12.69 -3.47 13.80
N PRO A 67 -13.44 -4.36 13.12
CA PRO A 67 -14.89 -4.35 13.20
C PRO A 67 -15.38 -5.16 14.42
N GLU A 68 -16.55 -4.74 14.95
CA GLU A 68 -17.47 -5.43 15.89
C GLU A 68 -17.10 -5.36 17.40
N LYS A 69 -17.95 -4.93 18.37
CA LYS A 69 -19.41 -5.01 18.55
C LYS A 69 -20.01 -3.87 19.42
N LYS A 70 -21.32 -3.70 19.17
CA LYS A 70 -22.42 -2.93 19.80
C LYS A 70 -22.57 -3.06 21.33
N SER A 71 -22.98 -1.95 21.99
CA SER A 71 -23.91 -1.78 23.16
C SER A 71 -23.62 -0.40 23.81
N GLU A 72 -24.28 0.69 23.44
CA GLU A 72 -25.61 1.17 23.91
C GLU A 72 -25.66 1.65 25.37
N SER A 73 -25.30 2.93 25.55
CA SER A 73 -26.01 4.00 26.31
C SER A 73 -26.82 3.66 27.58
N LYS A 74 -26.36 4.15 28.74
CA LYS A 74 -27.06 5.13 29.61
C LYS A 74 -26.30 5.33 30.93
N ASP A 75 -25.49 6.38 31.00
CA ASP A 75 -25.17 7.02 32.27
C ASP A 75 -25.92 8.35 32.32
N LYS A 76 -26.94 8.38 33.17
CA LYS A 76 -27.78 9.55 33.40
C LYS A 76 -27.25 10.21 34.67
N GLU A 77 -26.18 10.98 34.53
CA GLU A 77 -25.67 11.84 35.60
C GLU A 77 -25.58 13.28 35.11
N GLN A 78 -26.68 14.01 35.25
CA GLN A 78 -26.70 15.48 35.31
C GLN A 78 -27.84 15.90 36.25
N ALA A 79 -27.46 16.67 37.28
CA ALA A 79 -28.18 17.74 37.98
C ALA A 79 -29.68 17.60 38.26
#